data_AF-A0A959KS59-F1
#
_entry.id   AF-A0A959KS59-F1
#
_cell.length_a   1.000
_cell.length_b   1.000
_cell.length_c   1.000
_cell.angle_alpha   90.00
_cell.angle_beta   90.00
_cell.angle_gamma   90.00
#
_symmetry.space_group_name_H-M   'P 1'
#
loop_
_entity.id
_entity.type
_entity.pdbx_description
1 polymer ?
#
loop_
_entity_poly.entity_id
_entity_poly.type
_entity_poly.pdbx_seq_one_letter_code
_entity_poly.pdbx_strand_id
1 'polypeptide(L)' 'MKKIIIAVDGFSSCGKSTLAKDLASKLGYAYIDSGAMYRAVTLYFLENGIDPDDPEAVDDALKRIEIRFLRMNGENHTF' A
#
# COMPACT_ATOMS: atom_id res chain seq x y z
N MET A 1 5.26 -18.86 -19.67
CA MET A 1 4.68 -19.18 -18.34
C MET A 1 3.52 -18.25 -18.05
N LYS A 2 2.48 -18.72 -17.34
CA LYS A 2 1.35 -17.88 -16.91
C LYS A 2 1.81 -16.97 -15.75
N LYS A 3 1.46 -15.69 -15.79
CA LYS A 3 1.69 -14.77 -14.66
C LYS A 3 0.80 -15.17 -13.48
N ILE A 4 1.34 -15.13 -12.27
CA ILE A 4 0.63 -15.46 -11.02
C ILE A 4 0.58 -14.25 -10.08
N ILE A 5 -0.32 -14.29 -9.10
CA ILE A 5 -0.36 -13.31 -8.00
C ILE A 5 0.20 -13.99 -6.75
N ILE A 6 1.10 -13.31 -6.04
CA ILE A 6 1.73 -13.82 -4.82
C ILE A 6 1.29 -12.92 -3.67
N ALA A 7 0.53 -13.47 -2.72
CA ALA A 7 0.20 -12.81 -1.46
C ALA A 7 1.22 -13.17 -0.38
N VAL A 8 1.66 -12.19 0.42
CA VAL A 8 2.66 -12.37 1.49
C VAL A 8 2.10 -11.78 2.78
N ASP A 9 1.51 -12.64 3.61
CA ASP A 9 0.82 -12.26 4.84
C ASP A 9 1.58 -12.70 6.11
N GLY A 10 1.27 -12.07 7.24
CA GLY A 10 1.82 -12.37 8.55
C GLY A 10 1.87 -11.14 9.47
N PHE A 11 2.25 -11.33 10.73
CA PHE A 11 2.25 -10.27 11.75
C PHE A 11 3.19 -9.11 11.42
N SER A 12 2.97 -7.96 12.05
CA SER A 12 3.85 -6.80 11.92
C SER A 12 5.28 -7.14 12.32
N SER A 13 6.26 -6.45 11.71
CA SER A 13 7.69 -6.62 11.98
C SER A 13 8.33 -7.99 11.64
N CYS A 14 7.64 -8.91 10.97
CA CYS A 14 8.24 -10.20 10.53
C CYS A 14 9.09 -10.14 9.25
N GLY A 15 9.44 -8.94 8.76
CA GLY A 15 10.25 -8.77 7.54
C GLY A 15 9.52 -8.99 6.21
N LYS A 16 8.18 -9.04 6.22
CA LYS A 16 7.34 -9.32 5.03
C LYS A 16 7.59 -8.37 3.86
N SER A 17 7.61 -7.06 4.12
CA SER A 17 7.83 -6.06 3.07
C SER A 17 9.21 -6.21 2.44
N THR A 18 10.24 -6.51 3.24
CA THR A 18 11.60 -6.79 2.76
C THR A 18 11.61 -8.03 1.86
N LEU A 19 11.05 -9.14 2.33
CA LEU A 19 10.96 -10.39 1.56
C LEU A 19 10.20 -10.19 0.24
N ALA A 20 9.04 -9.55 0.30
CA ALA A 20 8.17 -9.35 -0.86
C ALA A 20 8.81 -8.41 -1.90
N LYS A 21 9.51 -7.35 -1.47
CA LYS A 21 10.27 -6.46 -2.34
C LYS A 21 11.39 -7.21 -3.07
N ASP A 22 12.16 -8.01 -2.34
CA ASP A 22 13.26 -8.80 -2.91
C ASP A 22 12.76 -9.89 -3.85
N LEU A 23 11.68 -10.58 -3.48
CA LEU A 23 11.03 -11.61 -4.30
C LEU A 23 10.52 -11.02 -5.62
N ALA A 24 9.81 -9.89 -5.56
CA ALA A 24 9.31 -9.20 -6.73
C ALA A 24 10.45 -8.73 -7.66
N SER A 25 11.54 -8.21 -7.09
CA SER A 25 12.73 -7.81 -7.86
C SER A 25 13.35 -9.00 -8.60
N LYS A 26 13.58 -10.12 -7.90
CA LYS A 26 14.17 -11.35 -8.48
C LYS A 26 13.29 -11.99 -9.57
N LEU A 27 11.97 -11.94 -9.41
CA LEU A 27 11.03 -12.54 -10.35
C LEU A 27 10.57 -11.59 -11.47
N GLY A 28 10.96 -10.31 -11.42
CA GLY A 28 10.48 -9.29 -12.37
C GLY A 28 9.00 -8.93 -12.20
N TYR A 29 8.45 -9.07 -10.99
CA TYR A 29 7.07 -8.72 -10.66
C TYR A 29 6.97 -7.29 -10.12
N ALA A 30 5.76 -6.72 -10.19
CA ALA A 30 5.41 -5.54 -9.42
C ALA A 30 5.26 -5.92 -7.94
N TYR A 31 5.54 -4.98 -7.05
CA TYR A 31 5.34 -5.10 -5.61
C TYR A 31 4.33 -4.04 -5.16
N ILE A 32 3.37 -4.47 -4.34
CA ILE A 32 2.32 -3.61 -3.80
C ILE A 32 2.42 -3.70 -2.27
N ASP A 33 2.64 -2.56 -1.60
CA ASP A 33 2.63 -2.46 -0.14
C ASP A 33 1.25 -1.97 0.33
N SER A 34 0.36 -2.91 0.68
CA SER A 34 -0.94 -2.58 1.26
C SER A 34 -0.82 -1.83 2.57
N GLY A 35 0.23 -2.07 3.36
CA GLY A 35 0.48 -1.35 4.61
C GLY A 35 0.77 0.13 4.36
N ALA A 36 1.51 0.46 3.31
CA ALA A 36 1.73 1.85 2.91
C ALA A 36 0.44 2.53 2.45
N MET A 37 -0.44 1.81 1.74
CA MET A 37 -1.76 2.32 1.34
C MET A 37 -2.61 2.72 2.55
N TYR A 38 -2.77 1.83 3.53
CA TYR A 38 -3.54 2.13 4.75
C TYR A 38 -2.93 3.31 5.51
N ARG A 39 -1.60 3.38 5.63
CA ARG A 39 -0.92 4.51 6.29
C ARG A 39 -1.13 5.84 5.56
N ALA A 40 -1.15 5.85 4.23
CA ALA A 40 -1.44 7.05 3.45
C ALA A 40 -2.87 7.56 3.68
N VAL A 41 -3.86 6.66 3.70
CA VAL A 41 -5.25 7.01 4.04
C VAL A 41 -5.34 7.57 5.46
N THR A 42 -4.71 6.90 6.44
CA THR A 42 -4.69 7.37 7.83
C THR A 42 -4.05 8.76 7.94
N LEU A 43 -2.94 9.01 7.25
CA LEU A 43 -2.30 10.32 7.24
C LEU A 43 -3.25 11.40 6.69
N TYR A 44 -3.90 11.13 5.55
CA TYR A 44 -4.90 12.06 4.99
C TYR A 44 -6.01 12.37 6.00
N PHE A 45 -6.50 11.37 6.73
CA PHE A 45 -7.56 11.56 7.72
C PHE A 45 -7.09 12.46 8.87
N LEU A 46 -5.88 12.21 9.39
CA LEU A 46 -5.27 13.02 10.44
C LEU A 46 -5.03 14.46 10.00
N GLU A 47 -4.56 14.68 8.78
CA GLU A 47 -4.29 16.02 8.24
C GLU A 47 -5.56 16.83 7.95
N ASN A 48 -6.67 16.16 7.66
CA ASN A 48 -7.95 16.78 7.33
C ASN A 48 -8.99 16.72 8.46
N GLY A 49 -8.62 16.17 9.64
CA GLY A 49 -9.53 16.05 10.78
C GLY A 49 -10.75 15.16 10.52
N ILE A 50 -10.60 14.12 9.68
CA ILE A 50 -11.67 13.17 9.37
C ILE A 50 -11.76 12.14 10.50
N ASP A 51 -12.95 11.99 11.07
CA ASP A 51 -13.23 10.95 12.05
C ASP A 51 -13.40 9.59 11.36
N PRO A 52 -12.55 8.58 11.64
CA PRO A 52 -12.71 7.26 11.06
C PRO A 52 -13.96 6.51 11.55
N ASP A 53 -14.58 6.96 12.65
CA ASP A 53 -15.82 6.38 13.19
C ASP A 53 -17.09 7.00 12.57
N ASP A 54 -16.96 7.98 11.65
CA ASP A 54 -18.03 8.55 10.84
C ASP A 54 -18.01 7.96 9.41
N PRO A 55 -18.90 7.00 9.08
CA PRO A 55 -18.90 6.34 7.78
C PRO A 55 -19.16 7.28 6.59
N GLU A 56 -19.95 8.34 6.77
CA GLU A 56 -20.23 9.29 5.70
C GLU A 56 -18.99 10.16 5.42
N ALA A 57 -18.34 10.65 6.48
CA ALA A 57 -17.09 11.40 6.35
C ALA A 57 -15.97 10.55 5.72
N VAL A 58 -15.88 9.26 6.10
CA VAL A 58 -14.95 8.30 5.52
C VAL A 58 -15.20 8.11 4.02
N ASP A 59 -16.45 7.85 3.60
CA ASP A 59 -16.79 7.63 2.19
C ASP A 59 -16.46 8.86 1.33
N ASP A 60 -16.77 10.05 1.82
CA ASP A 60 -16.46 11.30 1.12
C ASP A 60 -14.96 11.62 1.07
N ALA A 61 -14.21 11.29 2.13
CA ALA A 61 -12.76 11.43 2.14
C ALA A 61 -12.10 10.46 1.15
N LEU A 62 -12.52 9.19 1.11
CA LEU A 62 -11.95 8.17 0.23
C LEU A 62 -12.09 8.51 -1.26
N LYS A 63 -13.17 9.19 -1.67
CA LYS A 63 -13.35 9.68 -3.05
C LYS A 63 -12.31 10.72 -3.48
N ARG A 64 -11.63 11.37 -2.53
CA ARG A 64 -10.63 12.43 -2.77
C ARG A 64 -9.19 11.93 -2.69
N ILE A 65 -8.99 10.70 -2.20
CA ILE A 65 -7.67 10.12 -2.04
C ILE A 65 -7.29 9.37 -3.32
N GLU A 66 -6.14 9.72 -3.88
CA GLU A 66 -5.53 8.97 -4.96
C GLU A 66 -4.20 8.40 -4.47
N ILE A 67 -4.05 7.07 -4.51
CA ILE A 67 -2.81 6.37 -4.13
C ILE A 67 -2.21 5.71 -5.36
N ARG A 68 -0.93 5.97 -5.63
CA ARG A 68 -0.20 5.38 -6.76
C ARG A 68 1.01 4.60 -6.30
N PHE A 69 1.13 3.38 -6.83
CA PHE A 69 2.34 2.56 -6.70
C PHE A 69 3.18 2.68 -7.96
N LEU A 70 4.31 3.38 -7.86
CA LEU A 70 5.22 3.58 -8.98
C LEU A 70 6.53 2.84 -8.73
N ARG A 71 7.03 2.17 -9.76
CA ARG A 71 8.37 1.59 -9.75
C ARG A 71 9.33 2.55 -10.43
N MET A 72 10.20 3.21 -9.66
CA MET A 72 11.20 4.15 -10.15
C MET A 72 12.59 3.61 -9.81
N ASN A 73 13.48 3.51 -10.80
CA ASN A 73 14.87 3.05 -10.61
C ASN A 73 15.03 1.71 -9.86
N GLY A 74 14.05 0.81 -9.96
CA GLY A 74 14.06 -0.47 -9.27
C GLY A 74 13.47 -0.44 -7.85
N GLU A 75 13.10 0.73 -7.33
CA GLU A 75 12.44 0.92 -6.05
C GLU A 75 10.94 1.18 -6.22
N ASN A 76 10.14 0.78 -5.24
CA ASN A 76 8.70 1.02 -5.24
C ASN A 76 8.41 2.20 -4.33
N HIS A 77 7.68 3.16 -4.86
CA HIS A 77 7.22 4.35 -4.16
C HIS A 77 5.70 4.32 -4.11
N THR A 78 5.16 4.67 -2.95
CA THR A 78 3.73 4.90 -2.74
C THR A 78 3.54 6.40 -2.55
N PHE A 79 2.72 7.00 -3.42
CA PHE A 79 2.29 8.39 -3.34
C PHE A 79 0.82 8.43 -2.97
#